data_AF-A0A7V6IUL7-F1
#
_entry.id   AF-A0A7V6IUL7-F1
#
_cell.length_a   1.000
_cell.length_b   1.000
_cell.length_c   1.000
_cell.angle_alpha   90.00
_cell.angle_beta   90.00
_cell.angle_gamma   90.00
#
_symmetry.space_group_name_H-M   'P 1'
#
loop_
_entity.id
_entity.type
_entity.pdbx_description
1 polymer ?
#
loop_
_entity_poly.entity_id
_entity_poly.type
_entity_poly.pdbx_seq_one_letter_code
_entity_poly.pdbx_strand_id
1 'polypeptide(L)'
;MNKIIINYLNDCVEFGINKYKLFLGNNFFKKHLIMQAIRQYFYKNKVTEYNEYNNFSNQILIDDYPIKTKDWLFFEVNNKYSLIDELKMNKKAILYKYIQSALSNIEFEDLTNTINMLIMDLNESILNENVVVELGDIKVKTTLQLLNSKTISSLLDINFYKNDLEVNEFDLDYNEVINLQIELIRKTAEKTHDKNILVLLDLPILTNKILVEVSKIKAYILCFSNMVESNCKFDFDNVCYINNNVVDLYYDEYLYNNVVSELPFNITLQELKNEVLNLIFNKYNDKNCFINKFL
;
A
#
# COMPACT_ATOMS: atom_id res chain seq x y z
N MET A 1 -9.68 -13.93 12.71
CA MET A 1 -8.97 -13.23 11.62
C MET A 1 -9.84 -13.30 10.38
N ASN A 2 -9.78 -12.30 9.51
CA ASN A 2 -10.43 -12.36 8.21
C ASN A 2 -9.55 -13.20 7.29
N LYS A 3 -10.16 -14.07 6.50
CA LYS A 3 -9.46 -14.92 5.53
C LYS A 3 -9.26 -14.12 4.24
N ILE A 4 -8.02 -14.02 3.76
CA ILE A 4 -7.73 -13.45 2.44
C ILE A 4 -7.26 -14.56 1.52
N ILE A 5 -7.82 -14.59 0.30
CA ILE A 5 -7.36 -15.42 -0.80
C ILE A 5 -6.87 -14.50 -1.91
N ILE A 6 -5.65 -14.76 -2.39
CA ILE A 6 -5.08 -14.10 -3.55
C ILE A 6 -4.86 -15.15 -4.63
N ASN A 7 -5.63 -15.07 -5.71
CA ASN A 7 -5.41 -15.87 -6.91
C ASN A 7 -4.35 -15.18 -7.76
N TYR A 8 -3.35 -15.96 -8.18
CA TYR A 8 -2.25 -15.48 -9.00
C TYR A 8 -1.87 -16.56 -10.02
N LEU A 9 -1.86 -16.20 -11.31
CA LEU A 9 -1.66 -17.17 -12.39
C LEU A 9 -2.67 -18.34 -12.28
N ASN A 10 -2.17 -19.56 -12.01
CA ASN A 10 -2.94 -20.80 -11.80
C ASN A 10 -2.83 -21.34 -10.37
N ASP A 11 -2.37 -20.51 -9.43
CA ASP A 11 -2.17 -20.87 -8.03
C ASP A 11 -2.90 -19.86 -7.12
N CYS A 12 -2.99 -20.19 -5.84
CA CYS A 12 -3.63 -19.32 -4.85
C CYS A 12 -2.83 -19.32 -3.55
N VAL A 13 -2.86 -18.18 -2.86
CA VAL A 13 -2.36 -18.05 -1.50
C VAL A 13 -3.51 -17.68 -0.59
N GLU A 14 -3.73 -18.51 0.43
CA GLU A 14 -4.71 -18.28 1.48
C GLU A 14 -4.01 -17.97 2.79
N PHE A 15 -4.49 -16.94 3.50
CA PHE A 15 -3.96 -16.57 4.81
C PHE A 15 -5.00 -15.84 5.67
N GLY A 16 -4.88 -15.98 6.98
CA GLY A 16 -5.64 -15.19 7.96
C GLY A 16 -4.95 -13.87 8.23
N ILE A 17 -5.69 -12.76 8.23
CA ILE A 17 -5.19 -11.43 8.60
C ILE A 17 -6.16 -10.75 9.58
N ASN A 18 -5.61 -10.04 10.56
CA ASN A 18 -6.39 -9.07 11.35
C ASN A 18 -6.06 -7.64 10.90
N LYS A 19 -4.79 -7.27 11.07
CA LYS A 19 -4.29 -5.92 10.76
C LYS A 19 -3.18 -5.95 9.72
N TYR A 20 -2.15 -6.73 9.99
CA TYR A 20 -1.03 -6.90 9.08
C TYR A 20 -0.68 -8.38 8.91
N LYS A 21 -0.12 -8.72 7.77
CA LYS A 21 0.51 -10.02 7.50
C LYS A 21 1.92 -9.80 6.99
N LEU A 22 2.88 -10.53 7.54
CA LEU A 22 4.28 -10.52 7.16
C LEU A 22 4.56 -11.71 6.22
N PHE A 23 4.93 -11.41 4.98
CA PHE A 23 5.34 -12.39 3.98
C PHE A 23 6.87 -12.51 3.98
N LEU A 24 7.36 -13.53 4.67
CA LEU A 24 8.79 -13.77 4.93
C LEU A 24 9.28 -15.02 4.17
N GLY A 25 10.57 -15.33 4.26
CA GLY A 25 11.18 -16.50 3.60
C GLY A 25 12.00 -16.16 2.34
N ASN A 26 12.62 -17.18 1.74
CA ASN A 26 13.68 -16.97 0.75
C ASN A 26 13.23 -17.07 -0.72
N ASN A 27 11.95 -17.37 -0.98
CA ASN A 27 11.45 -17.45 -2.36
C ASN A 27 10.98 -16.09 -2.88
N PHE A 28 11.94 -15.31 -3.38
CA PHE A 28 11.69 -13.97 -3.95
C PHE A 28 10.77 -13.99 -5.17
N PHE A 29 10.83 -15.05 -5.99
CA PHE A 29 10.00 -15.19 -7.18
C PHE A 29 8.52 -15.32 -6.81
N LYS A 30 8.18 -16.20 -5.87
CA LYS A 30 6.79 -16.40 -5.44
C LYS A 30 6.24 -15.15 -4.76
N LYS A 31 7.03 -14.48 -3.90
CA LYS A 31 6.68 -13.17 -3.34
C LYS A 31 6.38 -12.15 -4.43
N HIS A 32 7.25 -12.06 -5.44
CA HIS A 32 7.06 -11.15 -6.57
C HIS A 32 5.75 -11.44 -7.32
N LEU A 33 5.45 -12.70 -7.60
CA LEU A 33 4.21 -13.10 -8.29
C LEU A 33 2.95 -12.71 -7.50
N ILE A 34 2.94 -12.96 -6.18
CA ILE A 34 1.81 -12.57 -5.32
C ILE A 34 1.64 -11.05 -5.31
N MET A 35 2.74 -10.30 -5.15
CA MET A 35 2.70 -8.83 -5.22
C MET A 35 2.18 -8.34 -6.57
N GLN A 36 2.61 -8.95 -7.68
CA GLN A 36 2.13 -8.59 -9.01
C GLN A 36 0.64 -8.87 -9.20
N ALA A 37 0.12 -9.97 -8.66
CA ALA A 37 -1.31 -10.25 -8.69
C ALA A 37 -2.11 -9.16 -7.95
N ILE A 38 -1.64 -8.73 -6.76
CA ILE A 38 -2.24 -7.63 -6.01
C ILE A 38 -2.22 -6.33 -6.83
N ARG A 39 -1.07 -5.98 -7.40
CA ARG A 39 -0.88 -4.78 -8.23
C ARG A 39 -1.80 -4.79 -9.45
N GLN A 40 -1.83 -5.89 -10.20
CA GLN A 40 -2.66 -6.04 -11.39
C GLN A 40 -4.14 -5.89 -11.06
N TYR A 41 -4.57 -6.50 -9.95
CA TYR A 41 -5.95 -6.43 -9.48
C TYR A 41 -6.39 -4.99 -9.16
N PHE A 42 -5.59 -4.23 -8.39
CA PHE A 42 -5.94 -2.86 -7.99
C PHE A 42 -5.73 -1.81 -9.09
N TYR A 43 -4.71 -1.96 -9.93
CA TYR A 43 -4.46 -1.02 -11.02
C TYR A 43 -5.38 -1.17 -12.22
N LYS A 44 -6.20 -2.23 -12.26
CA LYS A 44 -7.15 -2.50 -13.35
C LYS A 44 -6.47 -2.44 -14.71
N ASN A 45 -5.26 -2.99 -14.79
CA ASN A 45 -4.57 -3.11 -16.08
C ASN A 45 -5.44 -3.95 -17.01
N LYS A 46 -5.46 -3.59 -18.30
CA LYS A 46 -6.19 -4.38 -19.30
C LYS A 46 -5.70 -5.82 -19.27
N VAL A 47 -6.63 -6.76 -19.27
CA VAL A 47 -6.32 -8.17 -19.49
C VAL A 47 -5.66 -8.26 -20.87
N THR A 48 -4.46 -8.84 -20.92
CA THR A 48 -3.70 -8.98 -22.17
C THR A 48 -4.06 -10.30 -22.84
N GLU A 49 -3.84 -10.41 -24.15
CA GLU A 49 -3.97 -11.68 -24.88
C GLU A 49 -3.12 -12.79 -24.25
N TYR A 50 -1.96 -12.43 -23.67
CA TYR A 50 -1.12 -13.38 -22.92
C TYR A 50 -1.82 -13.90 -21.65
N ASN A 51 -2.53 -13.05 -20.92
CA ASN A 51 -3.32 -13.48 -19.75
C ASN A 51 -4.47 -14.40 -20.16
N GLU A 52 -5.19 -14.06 -21.24
CA GLU A 52 -6.30 -14.84 -21.76
C GLU A 52 -5.83 -16.21 -22.27
N TYR A 53 -4.77 -16.25 -23.08
CA TYR A 53 -4.20 -17.49 -23.61
C TYR A 53 -3.78 -18.46 -22.50
N ASN A 54 -3.21 -17.93 -21.41
CA ASN A 54 -2.75 -18.74 -20.29
C ASN A 54 -3.84 -18.96 -19.20
N ASN A 55 -5.06 -18.47 -19.41
CA ASN A 55 -6.17 -18.52 -18.45
C ASN A 55 -5.82 -17.94 -17.06
N PHE A 56 -4.98 -16.91 -17.02
CA PHE A 56 -4.61 -16.29 -15.74
C PHE A 56 -5.75 -15.46 -15.20
N SER A 57 -6.18 -15.80 -13.98
CA SER A 57 -7.16 -15.02 -13.23
C SER A 57 -6.52 -14.43 -11.97
N ASN A 58 -6.54 -13.11 -11.87
CA ASN A 58 -6.14 -12.43 -10.63
C ASN A 58 -7.40 -11.96 -9.92
N GLN A 59 -7.58 -12.44 -8.70
CA GLN A 59 -8.73 -12.11 -7.87
C GLN A 59 -8.29 -12.06 -6.42
N ILE A 60 -8.83 -11.11 -5.68
CA ILE A 60 -8.64 -11.01 -4.24
C ILE A 60 -10.00 -11.20 -3.58
N LEU A 61 -10.07 -12.14 -2.64
CA LEU A 61 -11.25 -12.42 -1.84
C LEU A 61 -10.95 -12.14 -0.37
N ILE A 62 -11.95 -11.62 0.34
CA ILE A 62 -11.95 -11.50 1.80
C ILE A 62 -13.17 -12.26 2.31
N ASP A 63 -12.93 -13.21 3.21
CA ASP A 63 -13.92 -14.15 3.74
C ASP A 63 -14.74 -14.80 2.62
N ASP A 64 -14.03 -15.28 1.59
CA ASP A 64 -14.58 -15.92 0.37
C ASP A 64 -15.41 -15.00 -0.53
N TYR A 65 -15.52 -13.70 -0.22
CA TYR A 65 -16.19 -12.72 -1.07
C TYR A 65 -15.19 -11.90 -1.90
N PRO A 66 -15.40 -11.76 -3.22
CA PRO A 66 -14.54 -10.94 -4.04
C PRO A 66 -14.65 -9.47 -3.65
N ILE A 67 -13.50 -8.82 -3.45
CA ILE A 67 -13.50 -7.40 -3.15
C ILE A 67 -13.92 -6.59 -4.39
N LYS A 68 -14.40 -5.37 -4.18
CA LYS A 68 -14.70 -4.43 -5.27
C LYS A 68 -13.72 -3.28 -5.17
N THR A 69 -12.77 -3.19 -6.10
CA THR A 69 -11.71 -2.16 -6.11
C THR A 69 -12.19 -0.70 -5.93
N LYS A 70 -13.44 -0.39 -6.26
CA LYS A 70 -14.03 0.95 -6.03
C LYS A 70 -14.23 1.30 -4.55
N ASP A 71 -14.42 0.29 -3.71
CA ASP A 71 -14.70 0.43 -2.27
C ASP A 71 -13.39 0.41 -1.45
N TRP A 72 -12.24 0.46 -2.14
CA TRP A 72 -10.91 0.32 -1.57
C TRP A 72 -9.95 1.41 -2.05
N LEU A 73 -9.10 1.89 -1.15
CA LEU A 73 -7.89 2.63 -1.48
C LEU A 73 -6.69 1.70 -1.39
N PHE A 74 -5.88 1.71 -2.45
CA PHE A 74 -4.65 0.93 -2.52
C PHE A 74 -3.43 1.84 -2.43
N PHE A 75 -2.49 1.47 -1.56
CA PHE A 75 -1.21 2.15 -1.40
C PHE A 75 -0.07 1.14 -1.53
N GLU A 76 1.02 1.56 -2.15
CA GLU A 76 2.28 0.82 -2.17
C GLU A 76 3.33 1.61 -1.41
N VAL A 77 4.02 0.95 -0.49
CA VAL A 77 5.14 1.51 0.27
C VAL A 77 6.37 0.70 -0.10
N ASN A 78 7.42 1.36 -0.56
CA ASN A 78 8.65 0.68 -0.96
C ASN A 78 9.88 1.59 -0.82
N ASN A 79 11.06 0.99 -0.98
CA ASN A 79 12.34 1.68 -0.86
C ASN A 79 12.80 2.42 -2.13
N LYS A 80 12.04 2.31 -3.24
CA LYS A 80 12.29 3.03 -4.50
C LYS A 80 11.46 4.32 -4.59
N TYR A 81 10.88 4.74 -3.47
CA TYR A 81 10.10 5.94 -3.36
C TYR A 81 10.97 7.18 -3.63
N SER A 82 10.55 8.01 -4.59
CA SER A 82 11.22 9.28 -4.90
C SER A 82 10.32 10.44 -4.51
N LEU A 83 10.85 11.36 -3.71
CA LEU A 83 10.14 12.58 -3.36
C LEU A 83 9.92 13.46 -4.59
N ILE A 84 10.86 13.46 -5.52
CA ILE A 84 10.78 14.21 -6.77
C ILE A 84 9.57 13.75 -7.61
N ASP A 85 9.35 12.44 -7.70
CA ASP A 85 8.18 11.90 -8.42
C ASP A 85 6.85 12.17 -7.71
N GLU A 86 6.85 12.22 -6.38
CA GLU A 86 5.67 12.56 -5.58
C GLU A 86 5.27 14.03 -5.74
N LEU A 87 6.25 14.94 -5.83
CA LEU A 87 6.03 16.36 -6.10
C LEU A 87 5.39 16.63 -7.48
N LYS A 88 5.46 15.67 -8.42
CA LYS A 88 4.72 15.75 -9.70
C LYS A 88 3.20 15.59 -9.54
N MET A 89 2.70 15.28 -8.34
CA MET A 89 1.27 15.21 -8.00
C MET A 89 0.44 14.26 -8.89
N ASN A 90 1.04 13.15 -9.28
CA ASN A 90 0.34 12.11 -10.02
C ASN A 90 -0.74 11.46 -9.14
N LYS A 91 -1.89 11.06 -9.73
CA LYS A 91 -3.01 10.45 -8.97
C LYS A 91 -2.66 9.20 -8.16
N LYS A 92 -1.57 8.51 -8.53
CA LYS A 92 -1.07 7.32 -7.83
C LYS A 92 -0.20 7.67 -6.62
N ALA A 93 0.38 8.86 -6.60
CA ALA A 93 1.29 9.35 -5.56
C ALA A 93 0.60 9.34 -4.19
N ILE A 94 1.34 8.95 -3.16
CA ILE A 94 0.83 8.88 -1.79
C ILE A 94 0.51 10.29 -1.29
N LEU A 95 1.42 11.24 -1.55
CA LEU A 95 1.28 12.64 -1.22
C LEU A 95 0.03 13.26 -1.85
N TYR A 96 -0.22 12.97 -3.13
CA TYR A 96 -1.42 13.45 -3.82
C TYR A 96 -2.70 12.94 -3.13
N LYS A 97 -2.77 11.65 -2.81
CA LYS A 97 -3.93 11.06 -2.12
C LYS A 97 -4.13 11.67 -0.73
N TYR A 98 -3.04 11.90 0.00
CA TYR A 98 -3.09 12.58 1.29
C TYR A 98 -3.66 14.01 1.15
N ILE A 99 -3.14 14.81 0.21
CA ILE A 99 -3.62 16.17 -0.02
C ILE A 99 -5.09 16.14 -0.41
N GLN A 100 -5.51 15.27 -1.34
CA GLN A 100 -6.92 15.17 -1.72
C GLN A 100 -7.83 14.81 -0.53
N SER A 101 -7.37 13.92 0.37
CA SER A 101 -8.11 13.61 1.60
C SER A 101 -8.15 14.78 2.59
N ALA A 102 -7.15 15.66 2.57
CA ALA A 102 -7.14 16.87 3.38
C ALA A 102 -8.09 17.95 2.82
N LEU A 103 -8.19 18.04 1.49
CA LEU A 103 -9.04 19.00 0.79
C LEU A 103 -10.50 18.52 0.61
N SER A 104 -10.88 17.37 1.18
CA SER A 104 -12.24 16.82 1.07
C SER A 104 -13.12 17.11 2.31
N ASN A 105 -12.68 17.98 3.23
CA ASN A 105 -13.48 18.36 4.39
C ASN A 105 -14.51 19.44 4.03
N ILE A 106 -15.69 19.41 4.65
CA ILE A 106 -16.81 20.33 4.45
C ILE A 106 -16.36 21.79 4.63
N GLU A 107 -15.59 22.09 5.68
CA GLU A 107 -15.09 23.44 5.95
C GLU A 107 -14.25 23.99 4.78
N PHE A 108 -13.49 23.12 4.11
CA PHE A 108 -12.71 23.52 2.95
C PHE A 108 -13.59 23.76 1.72
N GLU A 109 -14.66 22.99 1.56
CA GLU A 109 -15.64 23.18 0.48
C GLU A 109 -16.33 24.54 0.59
N ASP A 110 -16.74 24.95 1.80
CA ASP A 110 -17.37 26.25 2.03
C ASP A 110 -16.43 27.44 1.72
N LEU A 111 -15.16 27.34 2.16
CA LEU A 111 -14.14 28.33 1.81
C LEU A 111 -13.90 28.39 0.30
N THR A 112 -13.83 27.23 -0.36
CA THR A 112 -13.64 27.14 -1.81
C THR A 112 -14.83 27.76 -2.56
N ASN A 113 -16.05 27.52 -2.09
CA ASN A 113 -17.26 28.11 -2.66
C ASN A 113 -17.26 29.64 -2.50
N THR A 114 -16.79 30.13 -1.34
CA THR A 114 -16.66 31.57 -1.10
C THR A 114 -15.66 32.21 -2.05
N ILE A 115 -14.48 31.61 -2.26
CA ILE A 115 -13.49 32.10 -3.23
C ILE A 115 -14.07 32.04 -4.66
N ASN A 116 -14.80 30.97 -5.00
CA ASN A 116 -15.42 30.83 -6.30
C ASN A 116 -16.47 31.91 -6.58
N MET A 117 -17.24 32.34 -5.57
CA MET A 117 -18.15 33.48 -5.71
C MET A 117 -17.38 34.77 -6.03
N LEU A 118 -16.26 35.04 -5.34
CA LEU A 118 -15.41 36.20 -5.65
C LEU A 118 -14.80 36.13 -7.07
N ILE A 119 -14.43 34.93 -7.54
CA ILE A 119 -13.96 34.73 -8.92
C ILE A 119 -15.08 35.01 -9.93
N MET A 120 -16.32 34.63 -9.64
CA MET A 120 -17.47 34.94 -10.48
C MET A 120 -17.74 36.44 -10.52
N ASP A 121 -17.72 37.12 -9.37
CA ASP A 121 -17.90 38.57 -9.30
C ASP A 121 -16.83 39.30 -10.11
N LEU A 122 -15.57 38.85 -10.05
CA LEU A 122 -14.47 39.41 -10.84
C LEU A 122 -14.65 39.15 -12.35
N ASN A 123 -15.15 37.98 -12.74
CA ASN A 123 -15.49 37.67 -14.13
C ASN A 123 -16.57 38.62 -14.66
N GLU A 124 -17.61 38.88 -13.88
CA GLU A 124 -18.71 39.76 -14.28
C GLU A 124 -18.28 41.23 -14.33
N SER A 125 -17.59 41.70 -13.31
CA SER A 125 -17.26 43.13 -13.15
C SER A 125 -16.06 43.59 -13.99
N ILE A 126 -15.09 42.73 -14.27
CA ILE A 126 -13.84 43.15 -14.94
C ILE A 126 -13.70 42.51 -16.31
N LEU A 127 -13.81 41.19 -16.41
CA LEU A 127 -13.46 40.48 -17.64
C LEU A 127 -14.52 40.63 -18.73
N ASN A 128 -15.81 40.56 -18.36
CA ASN A 128 -16.91 40.74 -19.31
C ASN A 128 -17.10 42.19 -19.77
N GLU A 129 -16.53 43.17 -19.07
CA GLU A 129 -16.60 44.58 -19.47
C GLU A 129 -15.33 45.03 -20.22
N ASN A 130 -14.16 44.51 -19.85
CA ASN A 130 -12.87 45.02 -20.35
C ASN A 130 -12.17 44.09 -21.35
N VAL A 131 -12.57 42.81 -21.47
CA VAL A 131 -11.91 41.82 -22.33
C VAL A 131 -12.95 41.16 -23.25
N VAL A 132 -13.65 42.01 -24.02
CA VAL A 132 -14.60 41.58 -25.04
C VAL A 132 -14.12 42.08 -26.40
N VAL A 133 -13.93 41.15 -27.32
CA VAL A 133 -13.66 41.46 -28.74
C VAL A 133 -14.86 40.97 -29.54
N GLU A 134 -15.54 41.88 -30.24
CA GLU A 134 -16.66 41.56 -31.12
C GLU A 134 -16.32 41.90 -32.58
N LEU A 135 -16.53 40.95 -33.50
CA LEU A 135 -16.42 41.15 -34.94
C LEU A 135 -17.63 40.52 -35.63
N GLY A 136 -18.61 41.35 -36.00
CA GLY A 136 -19.90 40.88 -36.50
C GLY A 136 -20.62 40.03 -35.45
N ASP A 137 -20.95 38.79 -35.79
CA ASP A 137 -21.62 37.85 -34.88
C ASP A 137 -20.65 37.08 -33.96
N ILE A 138 -19.34 37.30 -34.08
CA ILE A 138 -18.32 36.59 -33.27
C ILE A 138 -17.98 37.44 -32.05
N LYS A 139 -18.17 36.87 -30.85
CA LYS A 139 -17.77 37.47 -29.57
C LYS A 139 -16.75 36.60 -28.86
N VAL A 140 -15.63 37.19 -28.46
CA VAL A 140 -14.63 36.56 -27.58
C VAL A 140 -14.98 36.92 -26.14
N LYS A 141 -15.28 35.91 -25.34
CA LYS A 141 -15.55 36.04 -23.90
C LYS A 141 -14.44 35.33 -23.13
N THR A 142 -13.91 35.99 -22.11
CA THR A 142 -12.89 35.43 -21.22
C THR A 142 -13.51 35.09 -19.87
N THR A 143 -13.18 33.92 -19.32
CA THR A 143 -13.65 33.48 -18.01
C THR A 143 -12.53 32.85 -17.21
N LEU A 144 -12.40 33.22 -15.95
CA LEU A 144 -11.54 32.52 -15.00
C LEU A 144 -12.12 31.17 -14.62
N GLN A 145 -11.25 30.18 -14.48
CA GLN A 145 -11.60 28.85 -14.03
C GLN A 145 -11.88 28.84 -12.53
N LEU A 146 -12.98 28.20 -12.11
CA LEU A 146 -13.30 28.01 -10.70
C LEU A 146 -12.31 27.04 -10.04
N LEU A 147 -12.05 27.27 -8.76
CA LEU A 147 -11.23 26.43 -7.93
C LEU A 147 -11.98 25.15 -7.53
N ASN A 148 -11.27 24.04 -7.56
CA ASN A 148 -11.66 22.77 -6.99
C ASN A 148 -10.43 22.08 -6.36
N SER A 149 -10.63 20.94 -5.71
CA SER A 149 -9.53 20.23 -5.02
C SER A 149 -8.34 19.90 -5.93
N LYS A 150 -8.58 19.68 -7.23
CA LYS A 150 -7.52 19.37 -8.20
C LYS A 150 -6.73 20.62 -8.58
N THR A 151 -7.40 21.73 -8.89
CA THR A 151 -6.72 22.98 -9.25
C THR A 151 -5.94 23.52 -8.06
N ILE A 152 -6.50 23.41 -6.84
CA ILE A 152 -5.80 23.84 -5.63
C ILE A 152 -4.54 22.99 -5.41
N SER A 153 -4.63 21.67 -5.60
CA SER A 153 -3.44 20.81 -5.46
C SER A 153 -2.33 21.15 -6.45
N SER A 154 -2.64 21.62 -7.66
CA SER A 154 -1.63 22.07 -8.63
C SER A 154 -1.03 23.45 -8.31
N LEU A 155 -1.64 24.22 -7.42
CA LEU A 155 -1.15 25.53 -6.98
C LEU A 155 -0.26 25.44 -5.74
N LEU A 156 -0.18 24.28 -5.09
CA LEU A 156 0.64 24.08 -3.90
C LEU A 156 2.11 23.95 -4.29
N ASP A 157 2.96 24.75 -3.64
CA ASP A 157 4.41 24.56 -3.62
C ASP A 157 4.77 23.76 -2.37
N ILE A 158 5.40 22.59 -2.54
CA ILE A 158 5.61 21.64 -1.44
C ILE A 158 7.10 21.38 -1.23
N ASN A 159 7.54 21.73 -0.03
CA ASN A 159 8.91 21.51 0.43
C ASN A 159 8.91 20.60 1.66
N PHE A 160 9.92 19.76 1.78
CA PHE A 160 10.10 18.88 2.93
C PHE A 160 11.10 19.50 3.91
N TYR A 161 10.78 19.46 5.20
CA TYR A 161 11.63 20.05 6.24
C TYR A 161 12.01 19.02 7.31
N LYS A 162 13.26 19.09 7.77
CA LYS A 162 13.79 18.35 8.91
C LYS A 162 14.54 19.33 9.81
N ASN A 163 14.08 19.47 11.07
CA ASN A 163 14.62 20.45 12.02
C ASN A 163 14.66 21.88 11.45
N ASP A 164 13.55 22.33 10.85
CA ASP A 164 13.38 23.66 10.23
C ASP A 164 14.30 23.97 9.03
N LEU A 165 15.04 22.97 8.54
CA LEU A 165 15.84 23.06 7.32
C LEU A 165 15.16 22.29 6.20
N GLU A 166 15.15 22.90 5.01
CA GLU A 166 14.68 22.22 3.81
C GLU A 166 15.60 21.04 3.49
N VAL A 167 14.99 19.90 3.17
CA VAL A 167 15.69 18.66 2.86
C VAL A 167 15.22 18.08 1.54
N ASN A 168 16.11 17.34 0.89
CA ASN A 168 15.79 16.56 -0.29
C ASN A 168 15.80 15.05 0.03
N GLU A 169 15.50 14.22 -0.97
CA GLU A 169 15.40 12.77 -0.81
C GLU A 169 16.69 12.08 -0.35
N PHE A 170 17.86 12.66 -0.62
CA PHE A 170 19.16 12.09 -0.25
C PHE A 170 19.56 12.40 1.20
N ASP A 171 18.85 13.32 1.86
CA ASP A 171 19.08 13.69 3.27
C ASP A 171 18.31 12.79 4.26
N LEU A 172 17.47 11.89 3.74
CA LEU A 172 16.63 11.00 4.52
C LEU A 172 17.21 9.58 4.60
N ASP A 173 17.15 8.98 5.79
CA ASP A 173 17.51 7.58 5.96
C ASP A 173 16.40 6.61 5.50
N TYR A 174 16.76 5.33 5.40
CA TYR A 174 15.82 4.27 4.99
C TYR A 174 14.51 4.24 5.80
N ASN A 175 14.60 4.33 7.13
CA ASN A 175 13.41 4.32 7.99
C ASN A 175 12.62 5.62 7.84
N GLU A 176 13.28 6.76 7.69
CA GLU A 176 12.63 8.06 7.48
C GLU A 176 11.79 8.06 6.20
N VAL A 177 12.35 7.58 5.09
CA VAL A 177 11.62 7.49 3.79
C VAL A 177 10.40 6.57 3.90
N ILE A 178 10.54 5.40 4.53
CA ILE A 178 9.43 4.45 4.68
C ILE A 178 8.38 4.99 5.67
N ASN A 179 8.81 5.55 6.80
CA ASN A 179 7.91 6.08 7.82
C ASN A 179 7.14 7.31 7.32
N LEU A 180 7.73 8.15 6.48
CA LEU A 180 7.02 9.26 5.84
C LEU A 180 5.84 8.74 5.01
N GLN A 181 6.06 7.70 4.18
CA GLN A 181 4.99 7.08 3.39
C GLN A 181 3.89 6.51 4.29
N ILE A 182 4.27 5.78 5.34
CA ILE A 182 3.34 5.19 6.33
C ILE A 182 2.53 6.28 7.04
N GLU A 183 3.16 7.39 7.43
CA GLU A 183 2.50 8.50 8.11
C GLU A 183 1.49 9.22 7.19
N LEU A 184 1.86 9.46 5.93
CA LEU A 184 0.93 10.02 4.93
C LEU A 184 -0.29 9.10 4.73
N ILE A 185 -0.08 7.79 4.67
CA ILE A 185 -1.17 6.80 4.58
C ILE A 185 -2.03 6.81 5.85
N ARG A 186 -1.41 6.86 7.04
CA ARG A 186 -2.12 6.96 8.32
C ARG A 186 -3.04 8.18 8.33
N LYS A 187 -2.52 9.34 7.96
CA LYS A 187 -3.29 10.58 7.89
C LYS A 187 -4.40 10.54 6.85
N THR A 188 -4.17 9.87 5.73
CA THR A 188 -5.21 9.63 4.72
C THR A 188 -6.31 8.73 5.26
N ALA A 189 -5.94 7.68 6.02
CA ALA A 189 -6.86 6.73 6.64
C ALA A 189 -7.72 7.38 7.76
N GLU A 190 -7.15 8.32 8.51
CA GLU A 190 -7.87 9.08 9.53
C GLU A 190 -9.00 9.94 8.92
N LYS A 191 -8.84 10.40 7.67
CA LYS A 191 -9.80 11.27 6.96
C LYS A 191 -10.75 10.52 6.02
N THR A 192 -10.41 9.30 5.63
CA THR A 192 -11.21 8.50 4.69
C THR A 192 -12.04 7.48 5.48
N HIS A 193 -13.37 7.66 5.49
CA HIS A 193 -14.29 6.77 6.22
C HIS A 193 -15.16 5.88 5.31
N ASP A 194 -15.27 6.21 4.03
CA ASP A 194 -16.12 5.56 3.04
C ASP A 194 -15.47 4.37 2.33
N LYS A 195 -14.15 4.19 2.50
CA LYS A 195 -13.36 3.15 1.82
C LYS A 195 -12.52 2.35 2.77
N ASN A 196 -12.36 1.07 2.45
CA ASN A 196 -11.35 0.23 3.06
C ASN A 196 -9.96 0.57 2.51
N ILE A 197 -8.91 0.29 3.28
CA ILE A 197 -7.54 0.60 2.87
C ILE A 197 -6.72 -0.68 2.87
N LEU A 198 -6.06 -0.93 1.75
CA LEU A 198 -5.06 -1.99 1.61
C LEU A 198 -3.70 -1.36 1.31
N VAL A 199 -2.71 -1.71 2.12
CA VAL A 199 -1.33 -1.24 1.98
C VAL A 199 -0.42 -2.42 1.66
N LEU A 200 0.27 -2.33 0.54
CA LEU A 200 1.32 -3.27 0.16
C LEU A 200 2.68 -2.68 0.52
N LEU A 201 3.37 -3.30 1.48
CA LEU A 201 4.75 -2.95 1.85
C LEU A 201 5.69 -3.91 1.13
N ASP A 202 6.59 -3.38 0.30
CA ASP A 202 7.64 -4.12 -0.42
C ASP A 202 9.00 -3.58 0.06
N LEU A 203 9.58 -4.28 1.05
CA LEU A 203 10.72 -3.78 1.81
C LEU A 203 11.91 -4.74 1.76
N PRO A 204 13.13 -4.26 1.47
CA PRO A 204 14.31 -5.11 1.56
C PRO A 204 14.54 -5.63 2.99
N ILE A 205 14.37 -4.77 4.00
CA ILE A 205 14.61 -5.10 5.40
C ILE A 205 13.46 -4.55 6.25
N LEU A 206 12.77 -5.42 6.98
CA LEU A 206 11.77 -5.00 7.97
C LEU A 206 12.45 -4.67 9.31
N THR A 207 12.36 -3.41 9.73
CA THR A 207 12.87 -2.92 11.02
C THR A 207 11.76 -2.83 12.06
N ASN A 208 12.14 -2.84 13.34
CA ASN A 208 11.16 -2.74 14.42
C ASN A 208 10.44 -1.38 14.42
N LYS A 209 11.14 -0.32 13.99
CA LYS A 209 10.57 1.03 13.83
C LYS A 209 9.43 1.04 12.81
N ILE A 210 9.66 0.45 11.63
CA ILE A 210 8.65 0.35 10.57
C ILE A 210 7.44 -0.44 11.06
N LEU A 211 7.67 -1.59 11.72
CA LEU A 211 6.58 -2.44 12.22
C LEU A 211 5.72 -1.72 13.26
N VAL A 212 6.33 -0.93 14.15
CA VAL A 212 5.60 -0.10 15.12
C VAL A 212 4.72 0.93 14.42
N GLU A 213 5.19 1.62 13.39
CA GLU A 213 4.38 2.61 12.66
C GLU A 213 3.25 1.94 11.84
N VAL A 214 3.53 0.81 11.20
CA VAL A 214 2.54 -0.05 10.52
C VAL A 214 1.41 -0.42 11.47
N SER A 215 1.75 -0.76 12.72
CA SER A 215 0.76 -1.12 13.74
C SER A 215 -0.18 0.01 14.15
N LYS A 216 0.03 1.26 13.70
CA LYS A 216 -0.84 2.40 14.01
C LYS A 216 -1.88 2.69 12.94
N ILE A 217 -1.67 2.24 11.70
CA ILE A 217 -2.60 2.49 10.59
C ILE A 217 -3.86 1.65 10.74
N LYS A 218 -5.05 2.21 10.52
CA LYS A 218 -6.30 1.44 10.40
C LYS A 218 -6.47 0.95 8.96
N ALA A 219 -5.75 -0.12 8.59
CA ALA A 219 -5.77 -0.70 7.24
C ALA A 219 -5.43 -2.20 7.27
N TYR A 220 -5.69 -2.89 6.15
CA TYR A 220 -5.13 -4.21 5.87
C TYR A 220 -3.74 -4.05 5.27
N ILE A 221 -2.72 -4.60 5.93
CA ILE A 221 -1.32 -4.36 5.56
C ILE A 221 -0.65 -5.68 5.19
N LEU A 222 -0.17 -5.78 3.95
CA LEU A 222 0.56 -6.93 3.45
C LEU A 222 2.02 -6.53 3.32
N CYS A 223 2.87 -7.02 4.22
CA CYS A 223 4.27 -6.65 4.31
C CYS A 223 5.16 -7.77 3.78
N PHE A 224 5.65 -7.60 2.56
CA PHE A 224 6.65 -8.44 1.95
C PHE A 224 8.03 -7.93 2.33
N SER A 225 8.81 -8.78 2.97
CA SER A 225 10.20 -8.45 3.29
C SER A 225 11.16 -9.60 3.09
N ASN A 226 12.38 -9.25 2.65
CA ASN A 226 13.44 -10.22 2.39
C ASN A 226 14.20 -10.58 3.66
N MET A 227 14.47 -9.58 4.49
CA MET A 227 15.17 -9.74 5.76
C MET A 227 14.40 -9.06 6.88
N VAL A 228 14.59 -9.56 8.10
CA VAL A 228 14.00 -8.96 9.30
C VAL A 228 15.12 -8.61 10.27
N GLU A 229 15.09 -7.40 10.79
CA GLU A 229 16.02 -6.96 11.83
C GLU A 229 15.88 -7.83 13.08
N SER A 230 17.00 -8.22 13.69
CA SER A 230 17.04 -9.23 14.77
C SER A 230 16.25 -8.86 16.03
N ASN A 231 15.95 -7.58 16.23
CA ASN A 231 15.20 -7.05 17.37
C ASN A 231 13.69 -6.86 17.07
N CYS A 232 13.23 -7.18 15.85
CA CYS A 232 11.82 -7.09 15.48
C CYS A 232 10.96 -8.04 16.31
N LYS A 233 9.90 -7.50 16.90
CA LYS A 233 8.91 -8.30 17.65
C LYS A 233 7.59 -8.30 16.91
N PHE A 234 7.17 -9.47 16.44
CA PHE A 234 5.89 -9.70 15.78
C PHE A 234 5.27 -10.99 16.29
N ASP A 235 3.95 -11.08 16.15
CA ASP A 235 3.21 -12.30 16.43
C ASP A 235 3.37 -13.30 15.28
N PHE A 236 3.52 -14.58 15.62
CA PHE A 236 3.65 -15.67 14.67
C PHE A 236 2.40 -15.83 13.81
N ASP A 237 1.23 -15.58 14.39
CA ASP A 237 -0.05 -15.68 13.68
C ASP A 237 -0.14 -14.66 12.55
N ASN A 238 0.68 -13.60 12.58
CA ASN A 238 0.77 -12.63 11.50
C ASN A 238 1.79 -13.02 10.42
N VAL A 239 2.43 -14.19 10.47
CA VAL A 239 3.49 -14.58 9.53
C VAL A 239 2.97 -15.59 8.50
N CYS A 240 3.22 -15.30 7.24
CA CYS A 240 3.14 -16.24 6.13
C CYS A 240 4.56 -16.47 5.60
N TYR A 241 5.06 -17.69 5.74
CA TYR A 241 6.40 -18.06 5.31
C TYR A 241 6.36 -18.63 3.89
N ILE A 242 7.14 -18.04 3.00
CA ILE A 242 7.20 -18.38 1.57
C ILE A 242 8.59 -18.92 1.25
N ASN A 243 8.66 -20.23 1.06
CA ASN A 243 9.86 -20.89 0.56
C ASN A 243 9.48 -21.85 -0.57
N ASN A 244 9.52 -23.18 -0.38
CA ASN A 244 9.03 -24.09 -1.41
C ASN A 244 7.50 -24.00 -1.50
N ASN A 245 6.86 -24.04 -0.35
CA ASN A 245 5.44 -23.87 -0.16
C ASN A 245 5.13 -22.45 0.34
N VAL A 246 3.84 -22.13 0.39
CA VAL A 246 3.35 -20.92 1.07
C VAL A 246 2.61 -21.41 2.30
N VAL A 247 3.16 -21.11 3.47
CA VAL A 247 2.67 -21.63 4.74
C VAL A 247 2.27 -20.47 5.64
N ASP A 248 0.98 -20.35 5.92
CA ASP A 248 0.49 -19.44 6.93
C ASP A 248 0.65 -20.08 8.33
N LEU A 249 1.40 -19.41 9.21
CA LEU A 249 1.67 -19.90 10.56
C LEU A 249 0.48 -19.75 11.53
N TYR A 250 -0.61 -19.10 11.11
CA TYR A 250 -1.86 -19.00 11.87
C TYR A 250 -2.64 -20.33 11.89
N TYR A 251 -2.56 -21.14 10.83
CA TYR A 251 -3.35 -22.36 10.70
C TYR A 251 -2.63 -23.56 11.33
N ASP A 252 -2.79 -23.73 12.64
CA ASP A 252 -2.14 -24.80 13.41
C ASP A 252 -2.46 -26.22 12.88
N GLU A 253 -3.68 -26.47 12.42
CA GLU A 253 -4.07 -27.77 11.83
C GLU A 253 -3.28 -28.07 10.56
N TYR A 254 -3.08 -27.06 9.70
CA TYR A 254 -2.27 -27.20 8.50
C TYR A 254 -0.81 -27.49 8.85
N LEU A 255 -0.25 -26.74 9.80
CA LEU A 255 1.13 -26.94 10.27
C LEU A 255 1.34 -28.36 10.81
N TYR A 256 0.39 -28.86 11.60
CA TYR A 256 0.49 -30.18 12.19
C TYR A 256 0.42 -31.29 11.13
N ASN A 257 -0.58 -31.23 10.25
CA ASN A 257 -0.84 -32.28 9.28
C ASN A 257 0.20 -32.31 8.15
N ASN A 258 0.64 -31.14 7.66
CA ASN A 258 1.48 -31.06 6.46
C ASN A 258 2.97 -30.80 6.75
N VAL A 259 3.32 -30.38 7.97
CA VAL A 259 4.72 -30.14 8.35
C VAL A 259 5.14 -31.09 9.46
N VAL A 260 4.51 -31.03 10.64
CA VAL A 260 4.95 -31.83 11.81
C VAL A 260 4.89 -33.33 11.54
N SER A 261 3.80 -33.80 10.95
CA SER A 261 3.57 -35.24 10.71
C SER A 261 4.54 -35.86 9.69
N GLU A 262 5.13 -35.03 8.81
CA GLU A 262 6.06 -35.45 7.76
C GLU A 262 7.53 -35.42 8.22
N LEU A 263 7.81 -34.88 9.42
CA LEU A 263 9.18 -34.80 9.94
C LEU A 263 9.63 -36.15 10.50
N PRO A 264 10.91 -36.53 10.29
CA PRO A 264 11.47 -37.79 10.81
C PRO A 264 11.77 -37.75 12.31
N PHE A 265 11.43 -36.66 12.99
CA PHE A 265 11.65 -36.46 14.42
C PHE A 265 10.42 -35.82 15.06
N ASN A 266 10.21 -36.12 16.34
CA ASN A 266 9.11 -35.55 17.10
C ASN A 266 9.43 -34.10 17.47
N ILE A 267 8.51 -33.19 17.14
CA ILE A 267 8.58 -31.77 17.48
C ILE A 267 7.18 -31.30 17.87
N THR A 268 7.07 -30.42 18.86
CA THR A 268 5.79 -29.77 19.18
C THR A 268 5.52 -28.61 18.21
N LEU A 269 4.26 -28.19 18.07
CA LEU A 269 3.92 -27.02 17.24
C LEU A 269 4.64 -25.74 17.71
N GLN A 270 4.79 -25.56 19.03
CA GLN A 270 5.52 -24.41 19.58
C GLN A 270 7.01 -24.47 19.24
N GLU A 271 7.63 -25.65 19.33
CA GLU A 271 9.02 -25.83 18.90
C GLU A 271 9.18 -25.59 17.38
N LEU A 272 8.23 -26.06 16.56
CA LEU A 272 8.23 -25.77 15.12
C LEU A 272 8.21 -24.27 14.87
N LYS A 273 7.27 -23.53 15.46
CA LYS A 273 7.17 -22.07 15.33
C LYS A 273 8.49 -21.39 15.73
N ASN A 274 9.13 -21.82 16.82
CA ASN A 274 10.43 -21.29 17.26
C ASN A 274 11.56 -21.58 16.26
N GLU A 275 11.62 -22.77 15.67
CA GLU A 275 12.61 -23.08 14.63
C GLU A 275 12.37 -22.27 13.35
N VAL A 276 11.11 -21.99 12.98
CA VAL A 276 10.80 -21.08 11.87
C VAL A 276 11.27 -19.66 12.14
N LEU A 277 11.15 -19.17 13.38
CA LEU A 277 11.76 -17.87 13.74
C LEU A 277 13.27 -17.88 13.62
N ASN A 278 13.92 -18.97 14.04
CA ASN A 278 15.36 -19.11 13.88
C ASN A 278 15.74 -18.99 12.39
N LEU A 279 14.98 -19.61 11.48
CA LEU A 279 15.16 -19.43 10.04
C LEU A 279 14.97 -17.98 9.59
N ILE A 280 13.89 -17.32 10.04
CA ILE A 280 13.59 -15.92 9.70
C ILE A 280 14.73 -14.97 10.13
N PHE A 281 15.32 -15.23 11.30
CA PHE A 281 16.45 -14.46 11.83
C PHE A 281 17.83 -14.98 11.41
N ASN A 282 17.89 -15.85 10.39
CA ASN A 282 19.12 -16.42 9.85
C ASN A 282 20.00 -17.16 10.88
N LYS A 283 19.37 -17.74 11.91
CA LYS A 283 20.01 -18.59 12.92
C LYS A 283 19.88 -20.05 12.50
N TYR A 284 20.69 -20.47 11.54
CA TYR A 284 20.61 -21.81 10.96
C TYR A 284 21.18 -22.89 11.90
N ASN A 285 20.48 -24.02 11.97
CA ASN A 285 20.91 -25.26 12.62
C ASN A 285 20.42 -26.46 11.78
N ASP A 286 20.92 -27.67 12.06
CA ASP A 286 20.57 -28.84 11.24
C ASP A 286 19.06 -29.12 11.23
N LYS A 287 18.38 -28.89 12.37
CA LYS A 287 16.95 -29.12 12.56
C LYS A 287 16.10 -28.19 11.70
N ASN A 288 16.41 -26.90 11.70
CA ASN A 288 15.65 -25.89 10.96
C ASN A 288 15.97 -25.88 9.47
N CYS A 289 17.21 -26.23 9.07
CA CYS A 289 17.54 -26.50 7.67
C CYS A 289 16.70 -27.65 7.10
N PHE A 290 16.41 -28.68 7.91
CA PHE A 290 15.55 -29.78 7.50
C PHE A 290 14.08 -29.35 7.40
N ILE A 291 13.56 -28.65 8.41
CA ILE A 291 12.19 -28.10 8.42
C ILE A 291 11.95 -27.21 7.18
N ASN A 292 12.93 -26.39 6.81
CA ASN A 292 12.84 -25.48 5.67
C ASN A 292 12.58 -26.18 4.32
N LYS A 293 12.78 -27.51 4.21
CA LYS A 293 12.45 -28.26 2.98
C LYS A 293 10.94 -28.45 2.80
N PHE A 294 10.19 -28.48 3.90
CA PHE A 294 8.74 -28.70 3.93
C PHE A 294 7.94 -27.39 3.93
N LEU A 295 8.62 -26.29 4.32
CA LEU A 295 8.12 -24.91 4.21
C LEU A 295 8.39 -24.33 2.83
#